data_AF-A0A7X8BV18-F1
#
_entry.id   AF-A0A7X8BV18-F1
#
_cell.length_a   1.000
_cell.length_b   1.000
_cell.length_c   1.000
_cell.angle_alpha   90.00
_cell.angle_beta   90.00
_cell.angle_gamma   90.00
#
_symmetry.space_group_name_H-M   'P 1'
#
loop_
_entity.id
_entity.type
_entity.pdbx_description
1 polymer ?
#
loop_
_entity_poly.entity_id
_entity_poly.type
_entity_poly.pdbx_seq_one_letter_code
_entity_poly.pdbx_strand_id
1 'polypeptide(L)'
;KEVQRLKTQLDQYTDLNEEQKAKIEELMPEEQLRSFRSSYLEIARQLKEIQQKEGDNAPENIQQLDFEFVLFASALVDYDYIMNLIAKYTQQQPKKQKMTREQLIGVLSSSANLMEERDDITDYINTLEVGKPLNEQQIKDDYQKFKEEKIAKKLSEIAQKHGLSTLALQQFTDNIISRMIFDAEKLSELFEALDLGWKERTKRELALMQELIPVLKKKAEGREISGLKAYE
;
A
#
# COMPACT_ATOMS: atom_id res chain seq x y z
N LYS A 1 -3.13 0.58 20.57
CA LYS A 1 -4.61 0.42 20.60
C LYS A 1 -5.25 1.21 21.74
N GLU A 2 -5.08 0.81 23.00
CA GLU A 2 -5.75 1.50 24.12
C GLU A 2 -5.37 2.98 24.27
N VAL A 3 -4.08 3.31 24.11
CA VAL A 3 -3.58 4.69 24.05
C VAL A 3 -4.35 5.54 23.02
N GLN A 4 -4.63 4.98 21.84
CA GLN A 4 -5.38 5.66 20.79
C GLN A 4 -6.86 5.81 21.16
N ARG A 5 -7.49 4.82 21.83
CA ARG A 5 -8.87 4.95 22.31
C ARG A 5 -9.01 6.09 23.31
N LEU A 6 -8.10 6.15 24.29
CA LEU A 6 -8.06 7.23 25.28
C LEU A 6 -7.87 8.59 24.60
N LYS A 7 -6.96 8.69 23.61
CA LYS A 7 -6.79 9.93 22.85
C LYS A 7 -8.06 10.33 22.10
N THR A 8 -8.71 9.40 21.41
CA THR A 8 -9.98 9.67 20.70
C THR A 8 -11.08 10.13 21.65
N GLN A 9 -11.14 9.59 22.87
CA GLN A 9 -12.07 10.04 23.90
C GLN A 9 -11.72 11.46 24.38
N LEU A 10 -10.44 11.75 24.64
CA LEU A 10 -9.98 13.09 25.02
C LEU A 10 -10.34 14.14 23.96
N ASP A 11 -10.24 13.79 22.68
CA ASP A 11 -10.54 14.68 21.55
C ASP A 11 -12.04 15.01 21.40
N GLN A 12 -12.92 14.28 22.09
CA GLN A 12 -14.35 14.58 22.11
C GLN A 12 -14.72 15.69 23.10
N TYR A 13 -13.83 16.01 24.05
CA TYR A 13 -14.05 17.09 25.01
C TYR A 13 -13.73 18.44 24.36
N THR A 14 -14.77 19.28 24.22
CA THR A 14 -14.65 20.62 23.60
C THR A 14 -14.38 21.72 24.63
N ASP A 15 -14.47 21.39 25.91
CA ASP A 15 -14.39 22.28 27.07
C ASP A 15 -13.05 22.21 27.81
N LEU A 16 -12.07 21.47 27.28
CA LEU A 16 -10.73 21.40 27.85
C LEU A 16 -10.06 22.78 27.90
N ASN A 17 -9.58 23.17 29.07
CA ASN A 17 -8.81 24.40 29.24
C ASN A 17 -7.34 24.22 28.81
N GLU A 18 -6.60 25.32 28.69
CA GLU A 18 -5.22 25.30 28.20
C GLU A 18 -4.25 24.51 29.11
N GLU A 19 -4.48 24.51 30.42
CA GLU A 19 -3.66 23.74 31.37
C GLU A 19 -3.87 22.23 31.18
N GLN A 20 -5.12 21.80 30.97
CA GLN A 20 -5.46 20.42 30.66
C GLN A 20 -4.87 19.97 29.32
N LYS A 21 -4.95 20.82 28.29
CA LYS A 21 -4.33 20.53 26.98
C LYS A 21 -2.81 20.39 27.10
N ALA A 22 -2.16 21.31 27.82
CA ALA A 22 -0.72 21.25 28.05
C ALA A 22 -0.32 19.97 28.79
N LYS A 23 -1.10 19.55 29.80
CA LYS A 23 -0.87 18.30 30.52
C LYS A 23 -1.05 17.06 29.63
N ILE A 24 -2.01 17.07 28.72
CA ILE A 24 -2.19 15.98 27.75
C ILE A 24 -0.97 15.91 26.82
N GLU A 25 -0.51 17.05 26.29
CA GLU A 25 0.67 17.12 25.42
C GLU A 25 1.95 16.69 26.15
N GLU A 26 2.10 17.03 27.43
CA GLU A 26 3.24 16.59 28.25
C GLU A 26 3.23 15.08 28.50
N LEU A 27 2.07 14.51 28.83
CA LEU A 27 1.92 13.08 29.10
C LEU A 27 2.00 12.24 27.83
N MET A 28 1.56 12.80 26.70
CA MET A 28 1.50 12.13 25.41
C MET A 28 1.83 13.11 24.30
N PRO A 29 3.14 13.36 24.07
CA PRO A 29 3.57 14.21 22.97
C PRO A 29 3.08 13.66 21.63
N GLU A 30 2.67 14.56 20.72
CA GLU A 30 2.10 14.16 19.42
C GLU A 30 3.06 13.25 18.62
N GLU A 31 4.37 13.46 18.70
CA GLU A 31 5.37 12.60 18.07
C GLU A 31 5.38 11.18 18.65
N GLN A 32 5.27 11.05 19.97
CA GLN A 32 5.22 9.75 20.63
C GLN A 32 3.92 9.01 20.29
N LEU A 33 2.79 9.71 20.33
CA LEU A 33 1.50 9.16 19.89
C LEU A 33 1.56 8.67 18.45
N ARG A 34 2.17 9.47 17.55
CA ARG A 34 2.39 9.08 16.16
C ARG A 34 3.25 7.82 16.03
N SER A 35 4.33 7.70 16.80
CA SER A 35 5.17 6.49 16.80
C SER A 35 4.39 5.24 17.21
N PHE A 36 3.49 5.35 18.20
CA PHE A 36 2.63 4.24 18.61
C PHE A 36 1.63 3.86 17.53
N ARG A 37 1.03 4.85 16.85
CA ARG A 37 0.13 4.62 15.71
C ARG A 37 0.86 3.87 14.59
N SER A 38 2.02 4.37 14.17
CA SER A 38 2.82 3.76 13.11
C SER A 38 3.25 2.33 13.45
N SER A 39 3.68 2.08 14.68
CA SER A 39 4.07 0.74 15.13
C SER A 39 2.88 -0.23 15.14
N TYR A 40 1.73 0.24 15.62
CA TYR A 40 0.51 -0.57 15.64
C TYR A 40 0.06 -0.93 14.22
N LEU A 41 0.01 0.06 13.32
CA LEU A 41 -0.44 -0.14 11.93
C LEU A 41 0.52 -1.04 11.15
N GLU A 42 1.82 -0.94 11.37
CA GLU A 42 2.79 -1.85 10.75
C GLU A 42 2.58 -3.31 11.17
N ILE A 43 2.46 -3.55 12.48
CA ILE A 43 2.21 -4.91 13.01
C ILE A 43 0.86 -5.42 12.51
N ALA A 44 -0.18 -4.59 12.57
CA ALA A 44 -1.52 -4.95 12.09
C ALA A 44 -1.53 -5.31 10.61
N ARG A 45 -0.78 -4.58 9.77
CA ARG A 45 -0.62 -4.89 8.35
C ARG A 45 0.06 -6.25 8.14
N GLN A 46 1.17 -6.51 8.80
CA GLN A 46 1.89 -7.79 8.68
C GLN A 46 1.02 -8.98 9.11
N LEU A 47 0.29 -8.83 10.21
CA LEU A 47 -0.64 -9.86 10.68
C LEU A 47 -1.84 -10.04 9.74
N LYS A 48 -2.37 -8.96 9.15
CA LYS A 48 -3.42 -9.01 8.13
C LYS A 48 -2.92 -9.76 6.89
N GLU A 49 -1.69 -9.55 6.46
CA GLU A 49 -1.10 -10.31 5.34
C GLU A 49 -0.99 -11.81 5.64
N ILE A 50 -0.60 -12.19 6.86
CA ILE A 50 -0.59 -13.60 7.30
C ILE A 50 -2.01 -14.17 7.28
N GLN A 51 -2.96 -13.45 7.86
CA GLN A 51 -4.38 -13.83 7.88
C GLN A 51 -4.93 -14.06 6.47
N GLN A 52 -4.58 -13.19 5.50
CA GLN A 52 -5.01 -13.31 4.12
C GLN A 52 -4.31 -14.42 3.33
N LYS A 53 -3.03 -14.69 3.61
CA LYS A 53 -2.25 -15.72 2.91
C LYS A 53 -2.55 -17.13 3.41
N GLU A 54 -2.72 -17.30 4.71
CA GLU A 54 -2.87 -18.62 5.34
C GLU A 54 -4.33 -19.02 5.54
N GLY A 55 -5.26 -18.05 5.59
CA GLY A 55 -6.69 -18.30 5.77
C GLY A 55 -6.95 -19.16 7.01
N ASP A 56 -7.66 -20.27 6.82
CA ASP A 56 -7.98 -21.24 7.88
C ASP A 56 -6.75 -21.95 8.48
N ASN A 57 -5.59 -21.86 7.83
CA ASN A 57 -4.33 -22.42 8.35
C ASN A 57 -3.55 -21.44 9.24
N ALA A 58 -3.97 -20.17 9.33
CA ALA A 58 -3.30 -19.19 10.18
C ALA A 58 -3.44 -19.55 11.67
N PRO A 59 -2.55 -19.08 12.56
CA PRO A 59 -2.75 -19.22 14.00
C PRO A 59 -4.11 -18.67 14.46
N GLU A 60 -4.81 -19.38 15.34
CA GLU A 60 -6.19 -19.04 15.76
C GLU A 60 -6.30 -17.60 16.32
N ASN A 61 -5.27 -17.16 17.04
CA ASN A 61 -5.19 -15.81 17.58
C ASN A 61 -5.02 -14.71 16.51
N ILE A 62 -4.57 -15.06 15.29
CA ILE A 62 -4.50 -14.17 14.13
C ILE A 62 -5.81 -14.23 13.34
N GLN A 63 -6.41 -15.41 13.20
CA GLN A 63 -7.70 -15.57 12.51
C GLN A 63 -8.80 -14.70 13.16
N GLN A 64 -8.87 -14.70 14.49
CA GLN A 64 -9.90 -13.98 15.25
C GLN A 64 -9.54 -12.51 15.55
N LEU A 65 -8.39 -12.02 15.06
CA LEU A 65 -7.89 -10.72 15.41
C LEU A 65 -8.66 -9.59 14.72
N ASP A 66 -9.31 -8.73 15.51
CA ASP A 66 -9.82 -7.45 15.03
C ASP A 66 -8.75 -6.35 15.13
N PHE A 67 -8.33 -5.86 13.97
CA PHE A 67 -7.32 -4.82 13.82
C PHE A 67 -7.82 -3.41 14.15
N GLU A 68 -9.15 -3.19 14.20
CA GLU A 68 -9.76 -1.89 14.52
C GLU A 68 -9.16 -0.71 13.74
N PHE A 69 -8.89 -0.89 12.44
CA PHE A 69 -8.27 0.15 11.61
C PHE A 69 -9.03 1.49 11.63
N VAL A 70 -10.36 1.44 11.82
CA VAL A 70 -11.23 2.62 11.97
C VAL A 70 -10.77 3.54 13.11
N LEU A 71 -10.20 3.00 14.19
CA LEU A 71 -9.67 3.78 15.32
C LEU A 71 -8.46 4.66 14.93
N PHE A 72 -7.78 4.31 13.84
CA PHE A 72 -6.59 4.96 13.31
C PHE A 72 -6.86 5.66 11.96
N ALA A 73 -8.10 5.60 11.48
CA ALA A 73 -8.54 6.39 10.33
C ALA A 73 -8.66 7.86 10.74
N SER A 74 -8.12 8.77 9.94
CA SER A 74 -8.17 10.21 10.21
C SER A 74 -8.75 10.94 9.03
N ALA A 75 -9.87 11.64 9.20
CA ALA A 75 -10.42 12.48 8.13
C ALA A 75 -9.47 13.59 7.67
N LEU A 76 -8.43 13.89 8.45
CA LEU A 76 -7.43 14.93 8.14
C LEU A 76 -6.23 14.40 7.35
N VAL A 77 -5.94 13.10 7.42
CA VAL A 77 -4.80 12.48 6.74
C VAL A 77 -5.33 11.63 5.60
N ASP A 78 -5.69 12.32 4.53
CA ASP A 78 -6.13 11.76 3.25
C ASP A 78 -5.01 11.85 2.20
N TYR A 79 -5.33 11.39 0.99
CA TYR A 79 -4.42 11.38 -0.14
C TYR A 79 -3.93 12.79 -0.51
N ASP A 80 -4.82 13.76 -0.64
CA ASP A 80 -4.49 15.13 -1.05
C ASP A 80 -3.63 15.84 0.01
N TYR A 81 -3.89 15.59 1.30
CA TYR A 81 -3.07 16.08 2.39
C TYR A 81 -1.63 15.55 2.31
N ILE A 82 -1.45 14.24 2.07
CA ILE A 82 -0.11 13.65 1.91
C ILE A 82 0.60 14.23 0.69
N MET A 83 -0.08 14.35 -0.47
CA MET A 83 0.52 14.95 -1.66
C MET A 83 0.92 16.42 -1.44
N ASN A 84 0.11 17.17 -0.71
CA ASN A 84 0.45 18.53 -0.28
C ASN A 84 1.65 18.58 0.67
N LEU A 85 1.77 17.63 1.61
CA LEU A 85 2.93 17.53 2.47
C LEU A 85 4.21 17.21 1.70
N ILE A 86 4.13 16.33 0.70
CA ILE A 86 5.23 16.03 -0.22
C ILE A 86 5.63 17.30 -0.98
N ALA A 87 4.67 18.10 -1.48
CA ALA A 87 4.96 19.36 -2.16
C ALA A 87 5.72 20.33 -1.25
N LYS A 88 5.25 20.50 -0.02
CA LYS A 88 5.91 21.33 1.00
C LYS A 88 7.31 20.82 1.35
N TYR A 89 7.54 19.51 1.33
CA TYR A 89 8.86 18.91 1.54
C TYR A 89 9.84 19.29 0.43
N THR A 90 9.44 19.14 -0.84
CA THR A 90 10.31 19.45 -2.00
C THR A 90 10.63 20.94 -2.14
N GLN A 91 9.71 21.82 -1.73
CA GLN A 91 9.85 23.27 -1.79
C GLN A 91 10.74 23.87 -0.68
N GLN A 92 11.03 23.11 0.37
CA GLN A 92 11.87 23.61 1.47
C GLN A 92 13.33 23.71 1.02
N GLN A 93 13.96 24.84 1.33
CA GLN A 93 15.41 24.95 1.21
C GLN A 93 16.05 24.04 2.27
N PRO A 94 17.14 23.31 1.96
CA PRO A 94 17.80 22.39 2.89
C PRO A 94 18.14 23.01 4.25
N LYS A 95 18.45 24.32 4.29
CA LYS A 95 18.81 25.06 5.51
C LYS A 95 17.61 25.55 6.33
N LYS A 96 16.38 25.41 5.84
CA LYS A 96 15.12 25.83 6.50
C LYS A 96 14.12 24.67 6.61
N GLN A 97 14.62 23.45 6.58
CA GLN A 97 13.79 22.26 6.58
C GLN A 97 13.05 22.13 7.92
N LYS A 98 11.73 22.31 7.88
CA LYS A 98 10.84 22.15 9.04
C LYS A 98 10.33 20.72 9.18
N MET A 99 10.38 19.94 8.09
CA MET A 99 9.92 18.55 8.07
C MET A 99 10.97 17.67 7.39
N THR A 100 11.46 16.67 8.12
CA THR A 100 12.37 15.67 7.55
C THR A 100 11.59 14.63 6.73
N ARG A 101 12.32 13.83 5.95
CA ARG A 101 11.71 12.72 5.19
C ARG A 101 11.06 11.71 6.13
N GLU A 102 11.72 11.40 7.24
CA GLU A 102 11.27 10.47 8.26
C GLU A 102 10.00 10.96 8.93
N GLN A 103 9.87 12.26 9.19
CA GLN A 103 8.65 12.85 9.74
C GLN A 103 7.48 12.74 8.77
N LEU A 104 7.72 12.97 7.46
CA LEU A 104 6.71 12.79 6.42
C LEU A 104 6.24 11.33 6.33
N ILE A 105 7.18 10.38 6.29
CA ILE A 105 6.88 8.94 6.33
C ILE A 105 6.15 8.58 7.62
N GLY A 106 6.50 9.22 8.74
CA GLY A 106 5.83 9.05 10.03
C GLY A 106 4.37 9.50 10.01
N VAL A 107 4.04 10.61 9.33
CA VAL A 107 2.65 11.05 9.11
C VAL A 107 1.89 9.99 8.33
N LEU A 108 2.42 9.60 7.16
CA LEU A 108 1.82 8.59 6.29
C LEU A 108 1.58 7.27 7.04
N SER A 109 2.58 6.81 7.79
CA SER A 109 2.55 5.54 8.52
C SER A 109 1.58 5.53 9.69
N SER A 110 1.15 6.71 10.16
CA SER A 110 0.29 6.84 11.35
C SER A 110 -1.21 6.87 11.06
N SER A 111 -1.60 6.82 9.78
CA SER A 111 -3.00 6.81 9.33
C SER A 111 -3.35 5.48 8.67
N ALA A 112 -4.50 4.92 9.03
CA ALA A 112 -5.01 3.70 8.41
C ALA A 112 -5.55 3.93 6.98
N ASN A 113 -5.93 5.18 6.63
CA ASN A 113 -6.58 5.50 5.35
C ASN A 113 -5.74 5.13 4.14
N LEU A 114 -4.42 5.26 4.26
CA LEU A 114 -3.46 5.05 3.17
C LEU A 114 -2.59 3.81 3.41
N MET A 115 -3.04 2.89 4.28
CA MET A 115 -2.24 1.72 4.66
C MET A 115 -1.84 0.86 3.45
N GLU A 116 -2.73 0.69 2.48
CA GLU A 116 -2.47 -0.12 1.27
C GLU A 116 -1.52 0.58 0.28
N GLU A 117 -1.53 1.92 0.22
CA GLU A 117 -0.65 2.70 -0.65
C GLU A 117 0.68 3.09 0.02
N ARG A 118 0.81 2.85 1.32
CA ARG A 118 1.92 3.32 2.16
C ARG A 118 3.29 2.97 1.59
N ASP A 119 3.48 1.72 1.18
CA ASP A 119 4.77 1.25 0.67
C ASP A 119 5.15 1.98 -0.62
N ASP A 120 4.19 2.21 -1.53
CA ASP A 120 4.45 2.93 -2.78
C ASP A 120 4.70 4.42 -2.56
N ILE A 121 3.92 5.07 -1.69
CA ILE A 121 4.13 6.49 -1.36
C ILE A 121 5.49 6.66 -0.66
N THR A 122 5.87 5.73 0.22
CA THR A 122 7.17 5.75 0.90
C THR A 122 8.31 5.59 -0.09
N ASP A 123 8.23 4.61 -0.99
CA ASP A 123 9.23 4.42 -2.04
C ASP A 123 9.35 5.67 -2.92
N TYR A 124 8.22 6.26 -3.30
CA TYR A 124 8.20 7.50 -4.07
C TYR A 124 8.86 8.67 -3.32
N ILE A 125 8.51 8.88 -2.04
CA ILE A 125 9.13 9.89 -1.17
C ILE A 125 10.66 9.71 -1.12
N ASN A 126 11.15 8.47 -1.11
CA ASN A 126 12.58 8.16 -1.09
C ASN A 126 13.30 8.55 -2.39
N THR A 127 12.59 8.65 -3.52
CA THR A 127 13.14 9.14 -4.80
C THR A 127 13.24 10.66 -4.87
N LEU A 128 12.51 11.39 -4.01
CA LEU A 128 12.43 12.84 -4.09
C LEU A 128 13.66 13.53 -3.51
N GLU A 129 14.09 14.59 -4.20
CA GLU A 129 15.20 15.44 -3.81
C GLU A 129 14.72 16.75 -3.17
N VAL A 130 15.34 17.13 -2.05
CA VAL A 130 15.07 18.40 -1.38
C VAL A 130 15.60 19.57 -2.23
N GLY A 131 14.79 20.62 -2.41
CA GLY A 131 15.19 21.82 -3.14
C GLY A 131 14.91 21.76 -4.65
N LYS A 132 14.30 20.68 -5.15
CA LYS A 132 13.67 20.61 -6.48
C LYS A 132 12.16 20.79 -6.30
N PRO A 133 11.65 22.03 -6.27
CA PRO A 133 10.26 22.28 -5.91
C PRO A 133 9.31 21.66 -6.93
N LEU A 134 8.40 20.83 -6.43
CA LEU A 134 7.27 20.31 -7.19
C LEU A 134 5.99 20.88 -6.60
N ASN A 135 5.01 21.15 -7.47
CA ASN A 135 3.65 21.42 -7.02
C ASN A 135 2.88 20.10 -6.83
N GLU A 136 1.71 20.18 -6.19
CA GLU A 136 0.90 19.01 -5.87
C GLU A 136 0.49 18.21 -7.12
N GLN A 137 0.12 18.87 -8.22
CA GLN A 137 -0.27 18.20 -9.46
C GLN A 137 0.89 17.42 -10.07
N GLN A 138 2.08 18.03 -10.12
CA GLN A 138 3.30 17.35 -10.59
C GLN A 138 3.60 16.13 -9.74
N ILE A 139 3.45 16.25 -8.42
CA ILE A 139 3.65 15.12 -7.49
C ILE A 139 2.67 13.99 -7.77
N LYS A 140 1.39 14.28 -8.00
CA LYS A 140 0.37 13.28 -8.33
C LYS A 140 0.68 12.60 -9.67
N ASP A 141 1.01 13.38 -10.70
CA ASP A 141 1.31 12.87 -12.04
C ASP A 141 2.57 11.99 -12.03
N ASP A 142 3.62 12.43 -11.34
CA ASP A 142 4.89 11.71 -11.25
C ASP A 142 4.76 10.48 -10.35
N TYR A 143 3.95 10.54 -9.29
CA TYR A 143 3.62 9.37 -8.47
C TYR A 143 2.85 8.32 -9.27
N GLN A 144 1.91 8.73 -10.13
CA GLN A 144 1.19 7.81 -10.99
C GLN A 144 2.13 7.11 -11.99
N LYS A 145 3.01 7.87 -12.66
CA LYS A 145 4.06 7.29 -13.52
C LYS A 145 4.97 6.34 -12.75
N PHE A 146 5.38 6.72 -11.54
CA PHE A 146 6.20 5.89 -10.67
C PHE A 146 5.54 4.53 -10.37
N LYS A 147 4.22 4.51 -10.07
CA LYS A 147 3.46 3.26 -9.89
C LYS A 147 3.45 2.41 -11.16
N GLU A 148 3.20 3.03 -12.31
CA GLU A 148 3.18 2.35 -13.61
C GLU A 148 4.53 1.73 -13.97
N GLU A 149 5.62 2.47 -13.78
CA GLU A 149 6.99 2.00 -14.01
C GLU A 149 7.36 0.85 -13.06
N LYS A 150 6.99 0.96 -11.79
CA LYS A 150 7.21 -0.10 -10.79
C LYS A 150 6.49 -1.40 -11.17
N ILE A 151 5.24 -1.30 -11.63
CA ILE A 151 4.46 -2.45 -12.10
C ILE A 151 5.04 -3.03 -13.39
N ALA A 152 5.39 -2.18 -14.36
CA ALA A 152 5.98 -2.61 -15.63
C ALA A 152 7.29 -3.36 -15.42
N LYS A 153 8.15 -2.85 -14.52
CA LYS A 153 9.39 -3.53 -14.11
C LYS A 153 9.10 -4.90 -13.50
N LYS A 154 8.14 -4.97 -12.56
CA LYS A 154 7.75 -6.24 -11.92
C LYS A 154 7.22 -7.26 -12.92
N LEU A 155 6.38 -6.83 -13.87
CA LEU A 155 5.87 -7.70 -14.94
C LEU A 155 7.00 -8.18 -15.86
N SER A 156 7.98 -7.33 -16.18
CA SER A 156 9.15 -7.75 -16.96
C SER A 156 9.98 -8.80 -16.23
N GLU A 157 10.19 -8.65 -14.92
CA GLU A 157 10.91 -9.64 -14.10
C GLU A 157 10.16 -10.98 -14.06
N ILE A 158 8.83 -10.96 -13.89
CA ILE A 158 7.98 -12.15 -13.91
C ILE A 158 8.04 -12.82 -15.29
N ALA A 159 7.86 -12.05 -16.37
CA ALA A 159 7.91 -12.57 -17.74
C ALA A 159 9.25 -13.28 -18.02
N GLN A 160 10.37 -12.64 -17.69
CA GLN A 160 11.70 -13.23 -17.84
C GLN A 160 11.86 -14.52 -17.04
N LYS A 161 11.42 -14.54 -15.78
CA LYS A 161 11.49 -15.72 -14.91
C LYS A 161 10.71 -16.92 -15.47
N HIS A 162 9.58 -16.65 -16.12
CA HIS A 162 8.71 -17.68 -16.69
C HIS A 162 8.98 -18.00 -18.17
N GLY A 163 9.93 -17.30 -18.81
CA GLY A 163 10.25 -17.48 -20.23
C GLY A 163 9.16 -16.95 -21.17
N LEU A 164 8.39 -15.95 -20.72
CA LEU A 164 7.29 -15.35 -21.46
C LEU A 164 7.70 -14.03 -22.12
N SER A 165 6.98 -13.64 -23.16
CA SER A 165 7.06 -12.29 -23.73
C SER A 165 6.52 -11.27 -22.73
N THR A 166 7.32 -10.26 -22.37
CA THR A 166 6.87 -9.15 -21.51
C THR A 166 5.63 -8.46 -22.07
N LEU A 167 5.57 -8.27 -23.39
CA LEU A 167 4.42 -7.65 -24.06
C LEU A 167 3.16 -8.51 -23.91
N ALA A 168 3.27 -9.82 -24.13
CA ALA A 168 2.13 -10.73 -24.02
C ALA A 168 1.59 -10.78 -22.58
N LEU A 169 2.50 -10.83 -21.60
CA LEU A 169 2.13 -10.80 -20.18
C LEU A 169 1.46 -9.48 -19.80
N GLN A 170 1.98 -8.35 -20.28
CA GLN A 170 1.39 -7.04 -20.05
C GLN A 170 -0.02 -6.97 -20.62
N GLN A 171 -0.21 -7.34 -21.89
CA GLN A 171 -1.52 -7.39 -22.54
C GLN A 171 -2.50 -8.30 -21.82
N PHE A 172 -2.05 -9.46 -21.35
CA PHE A 172 -2.84 -10.36 -20.53
C PHE A 172 -3.34 -9.66 -19.25
N THR A 173 -2.43 -9.01 -18.50
CA THR A 173 -2.84 -8.28 -17.30
C THR A 173 -3.76 -7.09 -17.60
N ASP A 174 -3.51 -6.33 -18.68
CA ASP A 174 -4.34 -5.18 -19.06
C ASP A 174 -5.75 -5.61 -19.49
N ASN A 175 -5.87 -6.74 -20.19
CA ASN A 175 -7.16 -7.33 -20.54
C ASN A 175 -7.96 -7.73 -19.29
N ILE A 176 -7.30 -8.33 -18.29
CA ILE A 176 -7.95 -8.67 -17.01
C ILE A 176 -8.45 -7.41 -16.32
N ILE A 177 -7.61 -6.39 -16.18
CA ILE A 177 -7.93 -5.16 -15.43
C ILE A 177 -9.00 -4.32 -16.14
N SER A 178 -8.99 -4.27 -17.47
CA SER A 178 -10.00 -3.53 -18.25
C SER A 178 -11.40 -4.11 -18.12
N ARG A 179 -11.52 -5.44 -17.94
CA ARG A 179 -12.80 -6.16 -17.85
C ARG A 179 -13.16 -6.61 -16.44
N MET A 180 -12.21 -6.57 -15.51
CA MET A 180 -12.30 -7.16 -14.17
C MET A 180 -12.66 -8.66 -14.22
N ILE A 181 -12.19 -9.37 -15.24
CA ILE A 181 -12.47 -10.78 -15.49
C ILE A 181 -11.15 -11.49 -15.81
N PHE A 182 -10.84 -12.53 -15.05
CA PHE A 182 -9.77 -13.46 -15.32
C PHE A 182 -10.25 -14.54 -16.30
N ASP A 183 -9.45 -14.78 -17.34
CA ASP A 183 -9.74 -15.76 -18.39
C ASP A 183 -8.63 -16.85 -18.40
N ALA A 184 -9.01 -18.06 -18.02
CA ALA A 184 -8.09 -19.20 -17.91
C ALA A 184 -7.59 -19.67 -19.29
N GLU A 185 -8.38 -19.50 -20.35
CA GLU A 185 -7.93 -19.85 -21.71
C GLU A 185 -6.81 -18.92 -22.15
N LYS A 186 -6.94 -17.61 -21.85
CA LYS A 186 -5.88 -16.63 -22.10
C LYS A 186 -4.60 -16.88 -21.30
N LEU A 187 -4.72 -17.45 -20.10
CA LEU A 187 -3.56 -17.90 -19.34
C LEU A 187 -2.84 -19.04 -20.07
N SER A 188 -3.59 -20.03 -20.58
CA SER A 188 -3.02 -21.14 -21.34
C SER A 188 -2.36 -20.70 -22.66
N GLU A 189 -2.96 -19.73 -23.36
CA GLU A 189 -2.41 -19.14 -24.59
C GLU A 189 -1.00 -18.55 -24.39
N LEU A 190 -0.69 -17.99 -23.21
CA LEU A 190 0.63 -17.43 -22.92
C LEU A 190 1.76 -18.46 -23.04
N PHE A 191 1.47 -19.73 -22.78
CA PHE A 191 2.45 -20.82 -22.75
C PHE A 191 2.51 -21.65 -24.04
N GLU A 192 1.67 -21.37 -25.04
CA GLU A 192 1.60 -22.18 -26.28
C GLU A 192 2.94 -22.27 -27.01
N ALA A 193 3.67 -21.16 -27.09
CA ALA A 193 4.97 -21.10 -27.78
C ALA A 193 6.05 -21.97 -27.12
N LEU A 194 5.85 -22.41 -25.88
CA LEU A 194 6.80 -23.24 -25.15
C LEU A 194 6.57 -24.75 -25.36
N ASP A 195 5.54 -25.14 -26.12
CA ASP A 195 5.21 -26.52 -26.49
C ASP A 195 5.22 -27.50 -25.30
N LEU A 196 4.70 -27.03 -24.17
CA LEU A 196 4.69 -27.81 -22.93
C LEU A 196 3.56 -28.84 -22.95
N GLY A 197 3.86 -30.04 -22.44
CA GLY A 197 2.85 -31.05 -22.11
C GLY A 197 1.92 -30.58 -20.99
N TRP A 198 0.68 -31.08 -20.97
CA TRP A 198 -0.39 -30.57 -20.08
C TRP A 198 0.01 -30.49 -18.60
N LYS A 199 0.69 -31.50 -18.04
CA LYS A 199 1.12 -31.50 -16.63
C LYS A 199 2.12 -30.39 -16.32
N GLU A 200 3.09 -30.19 -17.21
CA GLU A 200 4.12 -29.15 -17.03
C GLU A 200 3.52 -27.77 -17.19
N ARG A 201 2.62 -27.59 -18.17
CA ARG A 201 1.89 -26.35 -18.40
C ARG A 201 1.11 -25.91 -17.16
N THR A 202 0.28 -26.79 -16.59
CA THR A 202 -0.49 -26.46 -15.38
C THR A 202 0.41 -26.05 -14.21
N LYS A 203 1.56 -26.71 -14.03
CA LYS A 203 2.52 -26.34 -12.98
C LYS A 203 3.10 -24.93 -13.21
N ARG A 204 3.41 -24.58 -14.46
CA ARG A 204 3.93 -23.25 -14.84
C ARG A 204 2.86 -22.16 -14.68
N GLU A 205 1.63 -22.44 -15.09
CA GLU A 205 0.48 -21.55 -14.92
C GLU A 205 0.24 -21.21 -13.44
N LEU A 206 0.21 -22.22 -12.57
CA LEU A 206 0.06 -22.01 -11.12
C LEU A 206 1.20 -21.16 -10.54
N ALA A 207 2.45 -21.45 -10.93
CA ALA A 207 3.60 -20.67 -10.48
C ALA A 207 3.57 -19.22 -10.97
N LEU A 208 3.10 -18.98 -12.21
CA LEU A 208 2.92 -17.63 -12.74
C LEU A 208 1.84 -16.89 -11.95
N MET A 209 0.70 -17.54 -11.70
CA MET A 209 -0.43 -16.91 -11.00
C MET A 209 -0.10 -16.55 -9.56
N GLN A 210 0.68 -17.36 -8.84
CA GLN A 210 1.17 -17.01 -7.51
C GLN A 210 1.94 -15.67 -7.49
N GLU A 211 2.65 -15.32 -8.56
CA GLU A 211 3.37 -14.06 -8.67
C GLU A 211 2.52 -12.92 -9.25
N LEU A 212 1.53 -13.23 -10.10
CA LEU A 212 0.65 -12.24 -10.72
C LEU A 212 -0.48 -11.78 -9.83
N ILE A 213 -1.03 -12.63 -8.95
CA ILE A 213 -2.17 -12.30 -8.09
C ILE A 213 -1.94 -10.99 -7.30
N PRO A 214 -0.79 -10.79 -6.61
CA PRO A 214 -0.52 -9.53 -5.93
C PRO A 214 -0.49 -8.31 -6.87
N VAL A 215 0.05 -8.48 -8.08
CA VAL A 215 0.11 -7.41 -9.09
C VAL A 215 -1.29 -7.07 -9.61
N LEU A 216 -2.12 -8.07 -9.88
CA LEU A 216 -3.50 -7.91 -10.33
C LEU A 216 -4.37 -7.25 -9.27
N LYS A 217 -4.29 -7.71 -8.01
CA LYS A 217 -4.99 -7.08 -6.87
C LYS A 217 -4.62 -5.61 -6.71
N LYS A 218 -3.33 -5.30 -6.87
CA LYS A 218 -2.83 -3.93 -6.81
C LYS A 218 -3.37 -3.06 -7.95
N LYS A 219 -3.33 -3.53 -9.20
CA LYS A 219 -3.91 -2.80 -10.36
C LYS A 219 -5.44 -2.69 -10.29
N ALA A 220 -6.10 -3.60 -9.60
CA ALA A 220 -7.55 -3.58 -9.41
C ALA A 220 -8.03 -2.54 -8.38
N GLU A 221 -7.13 -2.03 -7.54
CA GLU A 221 -7.42 -1.02 -6.50
C GLU A 221 -8.58 -1.47 -5.59
N GLY A 222 -8.55 -2.74 -5.17
CA GLY A 222 -9.56 -3.32 -4.28
C GLY A 222 -10.84 -3.80 -4.97
N ARG A 223 -10.99 -3.60 -6.28
CA ARG A 223 -12.12 -4.16 -7.05
C ARG A 223 -11.95 -5.67 -7.24
N GLU A 224 -13.04 -6.42 -7.15
CA GLU A 224 -13.01 -7.88 -7.35
C GLU A 224 -12.75 -8.24 -8.83
N ILE A 225 -11.82 -9.16 -9.07
CA ILE A 225 -11.58 -9.76 -10.39
C ILE A 225 -12.30 -11.11 -10.43
N SER A 226 -13.32 -11.20 -11.28
CA SER A 226 -14.09 -12.45 -11.45
C SER A 226 -13.20 -13.57 -11.98
N GLY A 227 -13.29 -14.77 -11.39
CA GLY A 227 -12.51 -15.95 -11.80
C GLY A 227 -11.10 -16.04 -11.20
N LEU A 228 -10.58 -15.00 -10.56
CA LEU A 228 -9.24 -15.02 -9.97
C LEU A 228 -9.12 -15.97 -8.76
N LYS A 229 -10.22 -16.13 -7.99
CA LYS A 229 -10.32 -17.00 -6.81
C LYS A 229 -9.96 -18.46 -7.06
N ALA A 230 -10.00 -18.95 -8.30
CA ALA A 230 -9.60 -20.31 -8.63
C ALA A 230 -8.09 -20.56 -8.45
N TYR A 231 -7.29 -19.50 -8.28
CA TYR A 231 -5.84 -19.53 -8.15
C TYR A 231 -5.34 -18.97 -6.81
N GLU A 232 -6.25 -18.58 -5.91
CA GLU A 232 -5.97 -18.10 -4.55
C GLU A 232 -6.01 -19.25 -3.56
#